data_AF-A0A953N0B1-F1
#
_entry.id   AF-A0A953N0B1-F1
#
_cell.length_a   1.000
_cell.length_b   1.000
_cell.length_c   1.000
_cell.angle_alpha   90.00
_cell.angle_beta   90.00
_cell.angle_gamma   90.00
#
_symmetry.space_group_name_H-M   'P 1'
#
loop_
_entity.id
_entity.type
_entity.pdbx_description
1 polymer ?
#
loop_
_entity_poly.entity_id
_entity_poly.type
_entity_poly.pdbx_seq_one_letter_code
_entity_poly.pdbx_strand_id
1 'polypeptide(L)' 'MAAVVEAYCVKCKAKRNMKDAGEVTMANGRRAMKGKCPECGTGMFKILGKA' A
#
# COMPACT_ATOMS: atom_id res chain seq x y z
N MET A 1 -7.08 3.27 15.79
CA MET A 1 -7.86 3.36 14.54
C MET A 1 -6.87 3.20 13.39
N ALA A 2 -6.79 2.00 12.82
CA ALA A 2 -5.81 1.68 11.78
C ALA A 2 -6.17 2.40 10.50
N ALA A 3 -5.27 3.24 9.99
CA ALA A 3 -5.39 3.87 8.68
C ALA A 3 -5.44 2.78 7.62
N VAL A 4 -6.66 2.42 7.18
CA VAL A 4 -6.89 1.49 6.08
C VAL A 4 -6.57 2.22 4.78
N VAL A 5 -5.44 1.87 4.19
CA VAL A 5 -5.00 2.48 2.94
C VAL A 5 -5.58 1.67 1.80
N GLU A 6 -6.57 2.21 1.11
CA GLU A 6 -7.13 1.57 -0.06
C GLU A 6 -6.11 1.57 -1.21
N ALA A 7 -5.78 0.36 -1.68
CA ALA A 7 -4.96 0.13 -2.85
C ALA A 7 -5.67 -0.79 -3.83
N TYR A 8 -5.38 -0.61 -5.11
CA TYR A 8 -5.90 -1.46 -6.15
C TYR A 8 -5.12 -2.77 -6.20
N CYS A 9 -5.81 -3.90 -6.01
CA CYS A 9 -5.22 -5.20 -6.22
C CYS A 9 -5.34 -5.56 -7.69
N VAL A 10 -4.22 -5.63 -8.42
CA VAL A 10 -4.21 -6.11 -9.81
C VAL A 10 -4.64 -7.57 -9.94
N LYS A 11 -4.42 -8.40 -8.91
CA LYS A 11 -4.88 -9.79 -8.87
C LYS A 11 -6.39 -9.91 -8.65
N CYS A 12 -6.93 -9.18 -7.67
CA CYS A 12 -8.37 -9.20 -7.39
C CYS A 12 -9.16 -8.26 -8.31
N LYS A 13 -8.48 -7.46 -9.15
CA LYS A 13 -9.03 -6.37 -9.98
C LYS A 13 -9.98 -5.43 -9.23
N ALA A 14 -9.79 -5.32 -7.92
CA ALA A 14 -10.66 -4.58 -7.01
C ALA A 14 -9.82 -3.67 -6.11
N LYS A 15 -10.42 -2.55 -5.70
CA LYS A 15 -9.86 -1.71 -4.63
C LYS A 15 -10.08 -2.44 -3.31
N ARG A 16 -9.00 -2.65 -2.56
CA ARG A 16 -9.02 -3.35 -1.28
C ARG A 16 -8.19 -2.58 -0.27
N ASN A 17 -8.55 -2.73 1.00
CA ASN A 17 -7.79 -2.19 2.11
C ASN A 17 -6.46 -2.92 2.21
N MET A 18 -5.35 -2.17 2.25
CA MET A 18 -4.05 -2.74 2.57
C MET A 18 -4.01 -3.15 4.04
N LYS A 19 -3.70 -4.42 4.28
CA LYS A 19 -3.34 -4.97 5.58
C LYS A 19 -1.87 -4.64 5.86
N ASP A 20 -1.54 -4.24 7.08
CA ASP A 20 -0.18 -3.86 7.46
C ASP A 20 0.41 -2.74 6.58
N ALA A 21 -0.39 -1.69 6.31
CA ALA A 21 0.09 -0.53 5.55
C ALA A 21 1.08 0.29 6.40
N GLY A 22 2.37 0.15 6.09
CA GLY A 22 3.47 0.89 6.70
C GLY A 22 4.04 1.94 5.75
N GLU A 23 4.30 3.14 6.27
CA GLU A 23 5.05 4.15 5.53
C GLU A 23 6.53 3.75 5.48
N VAL A 24 7.08 3.67 4.28
CA VAL A 24 8.49 3.44 4.00
C VAL A 24 9.04 4.63 3.22
N THR A 25 10.16 5.16 3.69
CA THR A 25 10.90 6.21 2.97
C THR A 25 11.95 5.54 2.11
N MET A 26 11.83 5.67 0.80
CA MET A 26 12.81 5.14 -0.15
C MET A 26 14.08 5.99 -0.10
N ALA A 27 15.24 5.41 -0.43
CA ALA A 27 16.54 6.08 -0.40
C ALA A 27 16.64 7.33 -1.29
N ASN A 28 15.69 7.53 -2.20
CA ASN A 28 15.54 8.70 -3.06
C ASN A 28 14.68 9.83 -2.42
N GLY A 29 14.40 9.74 -1.11
CA GLY A 29 13.63 10.75 -0.36
C GLY A 29 12.12 10.72 -0.65
N ARG A 30 11.61 9.69 -1.34
CA ARG A 30 10.18 9.56 -1.65
C ARG A 30 9.49 8.70 -0.59
N ARG A 31 8.35 9.17 -0.09
CA ARG A 31 7.47 8.39 0.78
C ARG A 31 6.64 7.40 -0.05
N ALA A 32 6.61 6.16 0.39
CA ALA A 32 5.73 5.13 -0.14
C ALA A 32 5.03 4.42 1.01
N MET A 33 3.81 3.99 0.78
CA MET A 33 3.08 3.12 1.68
C MET A 33 3.20 1.70 1.17
N LYS A 34 3.78 0.82 1.98
CA LYS A 34 3.87 -0.61 1.70
C LYS A 34 2.82 -1.32 2.54
N GLY A 35 1.97 -2.12 1.92
CA GLY A 35 1.03 -2.98 2.62
C GLY A 35 0.88 -4.33 1.94
N LYS A 36 -0.08 -5.13 2.39
CA LYS A 36 -0.41 -6.45 1.85
C LYS A 36 -1.89 -6.52 1.52
N CYS A 37 -2.24 -7.20 0.43
CA CYS A 37 -3.61 -7.52 0.14
C CYS A 37 -4.14 -8.58 1.14
N PRO A 38 -5.25 -8.35 1.86
CA PRO A 38 -5.81 -9.33 2.79
C PRO A 38 -6.41 -10.56 2.10
N GLU A 39 -6.78 -10.48 0.82
CA GLU A 39 -7.37 -11.60 0.08
C GLU A 39 -6.34 -12.48 -0.61
N CYS A 40 -5.39 -11.88 -1.35
CA CYS A 40 -4.43 -12.63 -2.15
C CYS A 40 -3.02 -12.65 -1.56
N GLY A 41 -2.81 -12.03 -0.40
CA GLY A 41 -1.50 -11.92 0.27
C GLY A 41 -0.45 -11.10 -0.48
N THR A 42 -0.78 -10.58 -1.67
CA THR A 42 0.19 -9.91 -2.53
C THR A 42 0.57 -8.55 -1.94
N GLY A 43 1.87 -8.28 -1.88
CA GLY A 43 2.40 -6.98 -1.44
C GLY A 43 1.91 -5.86 -2.34
N MET A 44 1.29 -4.85 -1.76
CA MET A 44 0.83 -3.65 -2.43
C MET A 44 1.72 -2.49 -2.01
N PHE A 45 2.04 -1.63 -2.96
CA PHE A 45 2.81 -0.43 -2.70
C PHE A 45 2.08 0.76 -3.30
N LYS A 46 1.80 1.77 -2.48
CA LYS A 46 1.22 3.04 -2.90
C LYS A 46 2.28 4.11 -2.68
N ILE A 47 2.92 4.53 -3.76
CA ILE A 47 3.88 5.64 -3.71
C ILE A 47 3.08 6.89 -3.38
N LEU A 48 3.35 7.52 -2.22
CA LEU A 48 2.59 8.69 -1.77
C LEU A 48 3.04 9.98 -2.45
N GLY A 49 4.08 9.92 -3.29
CA GLY A 49 4.61 11.09 -3.99
C GLY A 49 5.26 12.08 -3.02
N LYS A 50 6.15 12.92 -3.54
CA LYS A 50 6.76 14.02 -2.77
C LYS A 50 5.84 15.23 -2.90
N ALA A 51 5.72 16.03 -1.83
CA ALA A 51 5.53 17.47 -2.00
C ALA A 51 6.80 18.07 -2.63
#